data_AF-A0A6J0MGN2-F1
#
_entry.id   AF-A0A6J0MGN2-F1
#
_cell.length_a   1.000
_cell.length_b   1.000
_cell.length_c   1.000
_cell.angle_alpha   90.00
_cell.angle_beta   90.00
_cell.angle_gamma   90.00
#
_symmetry.space_group_name_H-M   'P 1'
#
loop_
_entity.id
_entity.type
_entity.pdbx_description
1 polymer ?
#
loop_
_entity_poly.entity_id
_entity_poly.type
_entity_poly.pdbx_seq_one_letter_code
_entity_poly.pdbx_strand_id
1 'polypeptide(L)'
;MMRDRQLFFGLLLILTFVSLHKLCYCDDQTVSCESFDEPFGGSWIVSKNGDYEEGNKRITKTTLVEALKDEREDVIQAWYMDDNQEDQRLPHHKDPKEFLSLDKLAELGVLSWRLDADHYETDEELKKIRESGGYSYMDFCEVCPEKLQNYEEKVKSFFEEHLHTDEEIRYCVAGSGYFDVRDRNEAWIRVWVKKGGMIVFPAGIYHRFTVDSDNYIKAMRLFAGGPVWTPYNRPHDHLPARKEYVDNFVNKAFNASA
;
A
#
# COMPACT_ATOMS: atom_id res chain seq x y z
N MET A 1 23.39 64.59 -31.23
CA MET A 1 22.60 65.57 -32.01
C MET A 1 21.23 64.95 -32.21
N MET A 2 20.23 65.51 -31.52
CA MET A 2 18.85 65.01 -31.43
C MET A 2 18.10 65.17 -32.76
N ARG A 3 17.16 64.27 -33.04
CA ARG A 3 15.99 64.47 -33.91
C ARG A 3 14.78 64.06 -33.06
N ASP A 4 13.86 64.98 -32.73
CA ASP A 4 12.71 65.42 -33.56
C ASP A 4 11.90 64.23 -34.11
N ARG A 5 10.56 64.16 -34.07
CA ARG A 5 9.49 65.05 -33.59
C ARG A 5 8.18 64.26 -33.70
N GLN A 6 7.27 64.56 -32.78
CA GLN A 6 5.79 64.44 -32.73
C GLN A 6 4.97 64.08 -33.99
N LEU A 7 3.81 63.43 -33.76
CA LEU A 7 2.41 63.81 -34.15
C LEU A 7 1.54 62.53 -34.20
N PHE A 8 0.49 62.32 -33.40
CA PHE A 8 -0.84 62.96 -33.21
C PHE A 8 -1.99 62.09 -33.75
N PHE A 9 -3.07 62.10 -32.97
CA PHE A 9 -4.27 61.25 -32.92
C PHE A 9 -5.34 61.48 -34.01
N GLY A 10 -6.24 60.50 -34.17
CA GLY A 10 -7.68 60.71 -34.46
C GLY A 10 -8.18 60.04 -35.74
N LEU A 11 -8.68 58.79 -35.68
CA LEU A 11 -10.09 58.38 -35.49
C LEU A 11 -11.01 58.66 -36.70
N LEU A 12 -11.44 57.60 -37.39
CA LEU A 12 -12.77 57.55 -38.01
C LEU A 12 -13.28 56.10 -38.11
N LEU A 13 -14.51 55.91 -37.64
CA LEU A 13 -15.23 54.65 -37.45
C LEU A 13 -16.32 54.56 -38.54
N ILE A 14 -16.42 53.45 -39.28
CA ILE A 14 -17.63 53.10 -40.06
C ILE A 14 -17.90 51.60 -39.94
N LEU A 15 -19.07 51.28 -39.38
CA LEU A 15 -19.74 49.98 -39.28
C LEU A 15 -20.39 49.59 -40.61
N THR A 16 -20.35 48.31 -40.99
CA THR A 16 -21.50 47.63 -41.62
C THR A 16 -21.51 46.13 -41.36
N PHE A 17 -22.73 45.64 -41.12
CA PHE A 17 -23.18 44.30 -40.83
C PHE A 17 -22.99 43.30 -41.98
N VAL A 18 -22.68 42.03 -41.66
CA VAL A 18 -23.42 40.87 -42.19
C VAL A 18 -23.52 39.79 -41.09
N SER A 19 -24.75 39.38 -40.85
CA SER A 19 -25.17 38.23 -40.02
C SER A 19 -25.40 37.03 -40.93
N LEU A 20 -24.96 35.83 -40.55
CA LEU A 20 -25.83 34.67 -40.27
C LEU A 20 -25.00 33.39 -40.00
N HIS A 21 -25.20 32.83 -38.79
CA HIS A 21 -25.52 31.42 -38.44
C HIS A 21 -24.56 30.32 -38.92
N LYS A 22 -24.13 29.31 -38.14
CA LYS A 22 -24.60 28.55 -36.96
C LYS A 22 -23.44 27.53 -36.73
N LEU A 23 -23.01 27.03 -35.58
CA LEU A 23 -23.60 26.61 -34.30
C LEU A 23 -22.48 26.72 -33.24
N CYS A 24 -22.75 27.27 -32.04
CA CYS A 24 -22.89 26.53 -30.75
C CYS A 24 -21.83 25.44 -30.54
N TYR A 25 -21.00 25.44 -29.48
CA TYR A 25 -21.44 25.50 -28.07
C TYR A 25 -20.23 25.78 -27.12
N CYS A 26 -20.47 26.67 -26.16
CA CYS A 26 -19.73 27.02 -24.91
C CYS A 26 -19.66 25.82 -23.92
N ASP A 27 -18.91 25.78 -22.82
CA ASP A 27 -18.12 26.77 -22.10
C ASP A 27 -17.15 26.06 -21.15
N ASP A 28 -16.14 26.85 -20.80
CA ASP A 28 -15.23 26.82 -19.67
C ASP A 28 -15.67 26.11 -18.38
N GLN A 29 -14.73 25.36 -17.80
CA GLN A 29 -14.27 25.60 -16.43
C GLN A 29 -12.86 25.02 -16.25
N THR A 30 -11.87 25.85 -16.53
CA THR A 30 -10.48 25.67 -16.13
C THR A 30 -10.37 25.92 -14.62
N VAL A 31 -10.13 24.87 -13.84
CA VAL A 31 -9.61 24.99 -12.47
C VAL A 31 -8.10 24.77 -12.55
N SER A 32 -7.35 25.86 -12.39
CA SER A 32 -5.91 25.82 -12.20
C SER A 32 -5.58 25.31 -10.79
N CYS A 33 -4.92 24.16 -10.70
CA CYS A 33 -4.10 23.81 -9.55
C CYS A 33 -2.63 23.87 -9.99
N GLU A 34 -1.91 24.86 -9.49
CA GLU A 34 -0.46 24.97 -9.68
C GLU A 34 0.26 24.05 -8.68
N SER A 35 1.07 23.13 -9.20
CA SER A 35 2.34 22.74 -8.58
C SER A 35 3.32 22.29 -9.67
N PHE A 36 4.11 23.26 -10.15
CA PHE A 36 5.56 23.22 -10.37
C PHE A 36 6.21 21.88 -9.93
N ASP A 37 6.89 21.05 -10.73
CA ASP A 37 7.79 21.26 -11.87
C ASP A 37 7.62 20.15 -12.95
N GLU A 38 7.56 20.56 -14.22
CA GLU A 38 7.64 19.69 -15.41
C GLU A 38 9.01 19.87 -16.10
N PRO A 39 9.54 18.91 -16.89
CA PRO A 39 8.80 18.36 -18.02
C PRO A 39 8.96 16.86 -18.27
N PHE A 40 7.83 16.19 -18.38
CA PHE A 40 7.70 15.12 -19.37
C PHE A 40 6.53 15.48 -20.27
N GLY A 41 6.85 16.24 -21.32
CA GLY A 41 5.94 16.56 -22.40
C GLY A 41 5.58 15.30 -23.18
N GLY A 42 4.52 14.62 -22.76
CA GLY A 42 3.95 13.47 -23.46
C GLY A 42 2.44 13.49 -23.31
N SER A 43 1.74 14.02 -24.30
CA SER A 43 0.30 13.85 -24.41
C SER A 43 0.02 12.37 -24.73
N TRP A 44 -0.67 11.66 -23.83
CA TRP A 44 -1.01 10.26 -24.03
C TRP A 44 -2.09 10.11 -25.09
N ILE A 45 -1.72 9.59 -26.26
CA ILE A 45 -2.67 9.05 -27.23
C ILE A 45 -2.82 7.57 -26.93
N VAL A 46 -4.00 7.14 -26.48
CA VAL A 46 -4.35 5.71 -26.36
C VAL A 46 -4.55 5.17 -27.78
N SER A 47 -3.53 4.50 -28.34
CA SER A 47 -3.64 3.75 -29.58
C SER A 47 -4.18 2.35 -29.28
N LYS A 48 -5.19 1.90 -30.04
CA LYS A 48 -5.70 0.53 -29.99
C LYS A 48 -4.78 -0.51 -30.65
N ASN A 49 -3.60 -0.11 -31.15
CA ASN A 49 -2.63 -1.00 -31.77
C ASN A 49 -1.34 -1.03 -30.94
N GLY A 50 -1.00 -2.22 -30.43
CA GLY A 50 -0.09 -2.45 -29.31
C GLY A 50 1.40 -2.46 -29.61
N ASP A 51 1.91 -1.53 -30.40
CA ASP A 51 3.36 -1.34 -30.56
C ASP A 51 3.66 0.18 -30.55
N TYR A 52 4.41 0.63 -29.55
CA TYR A 52 4.99 1.98 -29.49
C TYR A 52 6.50 1.86 -29.73
N GLU A 53 7.01 2.58 -30.73
CA GLU A 53 8.45 2.74 -30.96
C GLU A 53 8.89 4.15 -30.58
N GLU A 54 9.59 4.27 -29.46
CA GLU A 54 10.37 5.45 -29.12
C GLU A 54 11.85 5.05 -29.11
N GLY A 55 12.68 5.75 -29.88
CA GLY A 55 14.15 5.73 -29.77
C GLY A 55 14.81 4.34 -29.63
N ASN A 56 14.77 3.53 -30.68
CA ASN A 56 15.67 2.38 -30.91
C ASN A 56 15.67 1.23 -29.87
N LYS A 57 14.61 1.06 -29.07
CA LYS A 57 14.33 -0.20 -28.35
C LYS A 57 12.87 -0.59 -28.52
N ARG A 58 12.62 -1.75 -29.13
CA ARG A 58 11.30 -2.36 -29.19
C ARG A 58 10.89 -2.82 -27.79
N ILE A 59 10.02 -2.06 -27.13
CA ILE A 59 9.50 -2.42 -25.81
C ILE A 59 8.33 -3.38 -26.00
N THR A 60 8.47 -4.61 -25.52
CA THR A 60 7.39 -5.61 -25.62
C THR A 60 6.40 -5.45 -24.47
N LYS A 61 5.15 -5.89 -24.67
CA LYS A 61 4.12 -5.93 -23.60
C LYS A 61 4.63 -6.66 -22.34
N THR A 62 5.44 -7.70 -22.50
CA THR A 62 6.08 -8.43 -21.39
C THR A 62 7.02 -7.53 -20.60
N THR A 63 7.86 -6.75 -21.29
CA THR A 63 8.81 -5.81 -20.65
C THR A 63 8.10 -4.70 -19.88
N LEU A 64 6.94 -4.22 -20.37
CA LEU A 64 6.13 -3.23 -19.64
C LEU A 64 5.46 -3.84 -18.40
N VAL A 65 4.97 -5.07 -18.48
CA VAL A 65 4.38 -5.78 -17.32
C VAL A 65 5.45 -6.08 -16.28
N GLU A 66 6.66 -6.48 -16.68
CA GLU A 66 7.79 -6.69 -15.78
C GLU A 66 8.25 -5.38 -15.11
N ALA A 67 8.28 -4.25 -15.85
CA ALA A 67 8.67 -2.96 -15.31
C ALA A 67 7.62 -2.33 -14.35
N LEU A 68 6.37 -2.82 -14.39
CA LEU A 68 5.28 -2.37 -13.52
C LEU A 68 5.01 -3.34 -12.35
N LYS A 69 5.75 -4.44 -12.27
CA LYS A 69 5.57 -5.43 -11.20
C LYS A 69 6.13 -4.87 -9.90
N ASP A 70 5.30 -4.85 -8.87
CA ASP A 70 5.73 -4.51 -7.53
C ASP A 70 6.67 -5.61 -7.01
N GLU A 71 7.95 -5.27 -6.83
CA GLU A 71 8.97 -6.22 -6.38
C GLU A 71 8.64 -6.87 -5.03
N ARG A 72 7.83 -6.20 -4.20
CA ARG A 72 7.36 -6.74 -2.92
C ARG A 72 6.54 -8.02 -3.10
N GLU A 73 5.88 -8.21 -4.25
CA GLU A 73 5.05 -9.39 -4.52
C GLU A 73 5.84 -10.71 -4.50
N ASP A 74 7.15 -10.66 -4.69
CA ASP A 74 8.02 -11.84 -4.59
C ASP A 74 8.10 -12.39 -3.16
N VAL A 75 7.93 -11.53 -2.16
CA VAL A 75 8.05 -11.85 -0.74
C VAL A 75 6.76 -11.68 0.05
N ILE A 76 5.80 -10.91 -0.45
CA ILE A 76 4.50 -10.66 0.20
C ILE A 76 3.38 -10.80 -0.83
N GLN A 77 2.39 -11.64 -0.56
CA GLN A 77 1.21 -11.78 -1.41
C GLN A 77 -0.05 -11.71 -0.55
N ALA A 78 -1.14 -11.16 -1.09
CA ALA A 78 -2.39 -11.04 -0.36
C ALA A 78 -3.59 -11.50 -1.19
N TRP A 79 -4.60 -12.06 -0.53
CA TRP A 79 -5.83 -12.52 -1.17
C TRP A 79 -7.00 -12.59 -0.19
N TYR A 80 -8.21 -12.55 -0.72
CA TYR A 80 -9.40 -12.85 0.07
C TYR A 80 -9.53 -14.35 0.33
N MET A 81 -9.91 -14.70 1.56
CA MET A 81 -10.06 -16.08 1.99
C MET A 81 -11.40 -16.69 1.58
N ASP A 82 -11.42 -18.02 1.43
CA ASP A 82 -12.65 -18.80 1.44
C ASP A 82 -13.26 -18.89 2.85
N ASP A 83 -14.48 -19.45 2.95
CA ASP A 83 -15.19 -19.64 4.22
C ASP A 83 -14.98 -21.07 4.79
N ASN A 84 -14.01 -21.83 4.29
CA ASN A 84 -13.76 -23.20 4.73
C ASN A 84 -13.07 -23.22 6.11
N GLN A 85 -13.39 -24.22 6.93
CA GLN A 85 -12.81 -24.45 8.26
C GLN A 85 -11.75 -25.55 8.25
N GLU A 86 -11.14 -25.80 7.10
CA GLU A 86 -9.96 -26.65 6.97
C GLU A 86 -8.77 -26.12 7.80
N ASP A 87 -7.65 -26.82 7.75
CA ASP A 87 -6.44 -26.46 8.47
C ASP A 87 -6.02 -25.01 8.14
N GLN A 88 -6.01 -24.15 9.16
CA GLN A 88 -5.67 -22.73 9.07
C GLN A 88 -4.35 -22.42 8.34
N ARG A 89 -3.43 -23.40 8.31
CA ARG A 89 -2.11 -23.31 7.67
C ARG A 89 -2.15 -23.51 6.15
N LEU A 90 -3.30 -23.85 5.57
CA LEU A 90 -3.49 -23.94 4.12
C LEU A 90 -3.70 -22.56 3.51
N PRO A 91 -3.54 -22.35 2.18
CA PRO A 91 -3.72 -21.02 1.60
C PRO A 91 -5.14 -20.44 1.71
N HIS A 92 -6.19 -21.26 1.77
CA HIS A 92 -7.60 -20.82 1.82
C HIS A 92 -7.98 -19.82 0.70
N HIS A 93 -7.60 -20.11 -0.54
CA HIS A 93 -8.02 -19.28 -1.67
C HIS A 93 -9.49 -19.52 -2.02
N LYS A 94 -10.23 -18.45 -2.31
CA LYS A 94 -11.50 -18.55 -3.05
C LYS A 94 -11.32 -19.24 -4.42
N ASP A 95 -12.44 -19.75 -4.95
CA ASP A 95 -12.55 -20.22 -6.33
C ASP A 95 -13.58 -19.37 -7.10
N PRO A 96 -13.17 -18.50 -8.04
CA PRO A 96 -11.79 -18.27 -8.49
C PRO A 96 -10.94 -17.50 -7.47
N LYS A 97 -9.61 -17.60 -7.60
CA LYS A 97 -8.66 -16.88 -6.74
C LYS A 97 -8.85 -15.38 -6.84
N GLU A 98 -8.87 -14.70 -5.70
CA GLU A 98 -9.08 -13.26 -5.58
C GLU A 98 -7.88 -12.61 -4.89
N PHE A 99 -6.83 -12.30 -5.65
CA PHE A 99 -5.64 -11.61 -5.15
C PHE A 99 -5.91 -10.12 -4.89
N LEU A 100 -5.18 -9.58 -3.92
CA LEU A 100 -5.26 -8.18 -3.51
C LEU A 100 -3.88 -7.52 -3.72
N SER A 101 -3.87 -6.33 -4.33
CA SER A 101 -2.63 -5.55 -4.47
C SER A 101 -2.16 -5.01 -3.12
N LEU A 102 -0.86 -4.77 -2.99
CA LEU A 102 -0.29 -4.23 -1.75
C LEU A 102 -0.73 -2.78 -1.47
N ASP A 103 -1.11 -2.02 -2.49
CA ASP A 103 -1.69 -0.69 -2.32
C ASP A 103 -3.06 -0.75 -1.63
N LYS A 104 -3.84 -1.81 -1.87
CA LYS A 104 -5.11 -2.02 -1.18
C LYS A 104 -4.92 -2.41 0.29
N LEU A 105 -3.81 -3.08 0.63
CA LEU A 105 -3.42 -3.26 2.04
C LEU A 105 -3.01 -1.93 2.68
N ALA A 106 -2.29 -1.06 1.94
CA ALA A 106 -1.91 0.26 2.43
C ALA A 106 -3.13 1.17 2.70
N GLU A 107 -4.24 1.01 1.96
CA GLU A 107 -5.52 1.66 2.27
C GLU A 107 -6.13 1.26 3.63
N LEU A 108 -5.69 0.13 4.20
CA LEU A 108 -6.02 -0.33 5.56
C LEU A 108 -4.93 0.07 6.58
N GLY A 109 -3.95 0.88 6.18
CA GLY A 109 -2.82 1.29 7.01
C GLY A 109 -1.72 0.24 7.14
N VAL A 110 -1.81 -0.88 6.43
CA VAL A 110 -0.79 -1.94 6.45
C VAL A 110 0.35 -1.54 5.52
N LEU A 111 1.53 -1.29 6.09
CA LEU A 111 2.72 -0.93 5.33
C LEU A 111 3.59 -2.16 5.06
N SER A 112 4.27 -2.19 3.92
CA SER A 112 5.07 -3.34 3.51
C SER A 112 6.30 -2.97 2.70
N TRP A 113 7.38 -3.71 2.94
CA TRP A 113 8.68 -3.57 2.27
C TRP A 113 9.27 -4.93 1.89
N ARG A 114 10.10 -4.91 0.85
CA ARG A 114 11.04 -5.99 0.52
C ARG A 114 12.45 -5.55 0.92
N LEU A 115 13.12 -6.36 1.73
CA LEU A 115 14.43 -6.06 2.32
C LEU A 115 15.39 -7.26 2.15
N ASP A 116 16.69 -7.02 2.35
CA ASP A 116 17.71 -8.07 2.28
C ASP A 116 17.84 -8.81 3.62
N ALA A 117 17.08 -9.90 3.75
CA ALA A 117 17.07 -10.72 4.96
C ALA A 117 18.37 -11.48 5.21
N ASP A 118 19.28 -11.58 4.25
CA ASP A 118 20.59 -12.20 4.45
C ASP A 118 21.59 -11.23 5.09
N HIS A 119 21.37 -9.93 4.95
CA HIS A 119 22.25 -8.87 5.46
C HIS A 119 21.53 -7.84 6.33
N TYR A 120 20.50 -8.26 7.09
CA TYR A 120 19.68 -7.37 7.91
C TYR A 120 20.48 -6.53 8.93
N GLU A 121 21.67 -6.96 9.35
CA GLU A 121 22.52 -6.22 10.30
C GLU A 121 23.12 -4.96 9.68
N THR A 122 23.29 -4.95 8.36
CA THR A 122 23.93 -3.87 7.59
C THR A 122 23.01 -3.27 6.53
N ASP A 123 21.73 -3.64 6.53
CA ASP A 123 20.74 -3.13 5.58
C ASP A 123 20.41 -1.66 5.90
N GLU A 124 20.88 -0.75 5.05
CA GLU A 124 20.64 0.69 5.19
C GLU A 124 19.16 1.05 5.02
N GLU A 125 18.38 0.27 4.28
CA GLU A 125 16.94 0.52 4.14
C GLU A 125 16.19 0.15 5.41
N LEU A 126 16.52 -0.99 6.02
CA LEU A 126 16.00 -1.34 7.35
C LEU A 126 16.34 -0.25 8.38
N LYS A 127 17.57 0.27 8.34
CA LYS A 127 18.00 1.37 9.22
C LYS A 127 17.16 2.63 9.03
N LYS A 128 16.93 3.06 7.79
CA LYS A 128 16.05 4.22 7.50
C LYS A 128 14.64 4.00 8.02
N ILE A 129 14.05 2.83 7.78
CA ILE A 129 12.71 2.49 8.26
C ILE A 129 12.64 2.59 9.78
N ARG A 130 13.65 2.05 10.49
CA ARG A 130 13.73 2.12 11.94
C ARG A 130 13.88 3.54 12.46
N GLU A 131 14.72 4.35 11.81
CA GLU A 131 14.90 5.76 12.18
C GLU A 131 13.62 6.57 11.94
N SER A 132 12.94 6.37 10.81
CA SER A 132 11.69 7.07 10.49
C SER A 132 10.52 6.66 11.38
N GLY A 133 10.42 5.36 11.74
CA GLY A 133 9.36 4.82 12.60
C GLY A 133 9.67 4.93 14.10
N GLY A 134 10.88 5.37 14.48
CA GLY A 134 11.31 5.39 15.88
C GLY A 134 11.49 4.01 16.51
N TYR A 135 11.75 2.98 15.70
CA TYR A 135 11.85 1.57 16.12
C TYR A 135 13.17 1.27 16.84
N SER A 136 13.20 1.63 18.12
CA SER A 136 14.38 1.55 18.99
C SER A 136 14.60 0.18 19.62
N TYR A 137 13.56 -0.67 19.69
CA TYR A 137 13.67 -2.03 20.20
C TYR A 137 13.56 -3.07 19.08
N MET A 138 14.35 -4.13 19.16
CA MET A 138 14.24 -5.30 18.30
C MET A 138 14.60 -6.59 19.02
N ASP A 139 13.94 -7.68 18.66
CA ASP A 139 14.35 -9.04 19.00
C ASP A 139 13.93 -10.04 17.90
N PHE A 140 14.17 -11.33 18.14
CA PHE A 140 13.78 -12.40 17.22
C PHE A 140 12.80 -13.36 17.88
N CYS A 141 11.78 -13.76 17.12
CA CYS A 141 10.87 -14.83 17.47
C CYS A 141 10.96 -15.94 16.41
N GLU A 142 11.26 -17.16 16.85
CA GLU A 142 11.21 -18.36 16.01
C GLU A 142 9.97 -19.18 16.39
N VAL A 143 9.08 -19.38 15.43
CA VAL A 143 7.85 -20.17 15.61
C VAL A 143 8.03 -21.47 14.84
N CYS A 144 8.33 -22.54 15.58
CA CYS A 144 8.17 -23.92 15.14
C CYS A 144 8.01 -24.83 16.37
N PRO A 145 7.47 -26.05 16.19
CA PRO A 145 7.20 -26.97 17.29
C PRO A 145 8.41 -27.24 18.20
N GLU A 146 9.61 -27.29 17.63
CA GLU A 146 10.82 -27.68 18.36
C GLU A 146 11.48 -26.52 19.12
N LYS A 147 11.27 -25.27 18.69
CA LYS A 147 12.00 -24.10 19.20
C LYS A 147 11.15 -23.18 20.05
N LEU A 148 9.83 -23.15 19.83
CA LEU A 148 8.95 -22.25 20.56
C LEU A 148 8.44 -22.93 21.84
N GLN A 149 8.83 -22.38 23.00
CA GLN A 149 8.28 -22.83 24.28
C GLN A 149 6.77 -22.59 24.33
N ASN A 150 6.02 -23.60 24.80
CA ASN A 150 4.55 -23.63 24.81
C ASN A 150 3.96 -23.42 23.41
N TYR A 151 4.55 -24.05 22.39
CA TYR A 151 4.16 -23.90 20.99
C TYR A 151 2.64 -23.95 20.77
N GLU A 152 1.98 -25.03 21.21
CA GLU A 152 0.53 -25.23 21.01
C GLU A 152 -0.34 -24.11 21.60
N GLU A 153 -0.01 -23.64 22.81
CA GLU A 153 -0.73 -22.54 23.45
C GLU A 153 -0.49 -21.22 22.73
N LYS A 154 0.76 -20.97 22.30
CA LYS A 154 1.14 -19.74 21.61
C LYS A 154 0.55 -19.65 20.21
N VAL A 155 0.62 -20.70 19.40
CA VAL A 155 0.04 -20.68 18.05
C VAL A 155 -1.47 -20.49 18.10
N LYS A 156 -2.15 -21.07 19.11
CA LYS A 156 -3.56 -20.81 19.35
C LYS A 156 -3.81 -19.34 19.72
N SER A 157 -3.00 -18.78 20.62
CA SER A 157 -3.12 -17.37 21.01
C SER A 157 -2.83 -16.41 19.85
N PHE A 158 -1.90 -16.74 18.96
CA PHE A 158 -1.59 -15.92 17.79
C PHE A 158 -2.71 -15.96 16.74
N PHE A 159 -3.43 -17.08 16.63
CA PHE A 159 -4.49 -17.25 15.65
C PHE A 159 -5.87 -16.76 16.11
N GLU A 160 -6.06 -16.57 17.42
CA GLU A 160 -7.25 -15.89 17.94
C GLU A 160 -7.29 -14.46 17.38
N GLU A 161 -8.44 -14.00 16.86
CA GLU A 161 -8.55 -12.64 16.31
C GLU A 161 -8.36 -11.60 17.42
N HIS A 162 -7.37 -10.72 17.26
CA HIS A 162 -6.99 -9.74 18.28
C HIS A 162 -6.53 -8.42 17.67
N LEU A 163 -6.32 -7.43 18.53
CA LEU A 163 -5.67 -6.17 18.20
C LEU A 163 -4.60 -5.80 19.23
N HIS A 164 -3.73 -4.86 18.86
CA HIS A 164 -2.75 -4.23 19.74
C HIS A 164 -3.00 -2.72 19.83
N THR A 165 -2.58 -2.11 20.95
CA THR A 165 -2.62 -0.66 21.17
C THR A 165 -1.47 0.08 20.50
N ASP A 166 -0.48 -0.67 20.02
CA ASP A 166 0.73 -0.22 19.36
C ASP A 166 0.85 -0.94 18.00
N GLU A 167 1.76 -0.49 17.15
CA GLU A 167 2.02 -1.16 15.86
C GLU A 167 2.54 -2.58 16.06
N GLU A 168 2.06 -3.53 15.25
CA GLU A 168 2.65 -4.85 15.15
C GLU A 168 3.58 -4.91 13.94
N ILE A 169 4.88 -4.93 14.21
CA ILE A 169 5.92 -4.89 13.17
C ILE A 169 6.63 -6.23 13.10
N ARG A 170 6.66 -6.84 11.91
CA ARG A 170 7.29 -8.14 11.66
C ARG A 170 8.13 -8.09 10.39
N TYR A 171 9.40 -8.42 10.52
CA TYR A 171 10.30 -8.63 9.39
C TYR A 171 10.71 -10.09 9.32
N CYS A 172 10.27 -10.79 8.29
CA CYS A 172 10.53 -12.22 8.11
C CYS A 172 11.96 -12.43 7.59
N VAL A 173 12.82 -13.00 8.44
CA VAL A 173 14.23 -13.27 8.10
C VAL A 173 14.47 -14.72 7.70
N ALA A 174 13.56 -15.64 8.01
CA ALA A 174 13.54 -17.01 7.49
C ALA A 174 12.13 -17.62 7.55
N GLY A 175 11.85 -18.59 6.67
CA GLY A 175 10.55 -19.26 6.60
C GLY A 175 9.44 -18.34 6.09
N SER A 176 8.21 -18.62 6.51
CA SER A 176 7.02 -17.89 6.07
C SER A 176 5.80 -18.13 6.97
N GLY A 177 4.80 -17.28 6.84
CA GLY A 177 3.53 -17.40 7.55
C GLY A 177 2.46 -16.47 7.04
N TYR A 178 1.24 -16.68 7.51
CA TYR A 178 0.07 -15.90 7.17
C TYR A 178 -0.29 -14.94 8.29
N PHE A 179 -0.51 -13.68 7.92
CA PHE A 179 -1.14 -12.67 8.74
C PHE A 179 -2.49 -12.34 8.13
N ASP A 180 -3.57 -12.68 8.81
CA ASP A 180 -4.90 -12.37 8.32
C ASP A 180 -5.36 -11.05 8.93
N VAL A 181 -5.95 -10.16 8.12
CA VAL A 181 -6.49 -8.87 8.53
C VAL A 181 -7.93 -8.69 8.06
N ARG A 182 -8.71 -7.89 8.79
CA ARG A 182 -10.06 -7.50 8.35
C ARG A 182 -10.01 -6.36 7.35
N ASP A 183 -10.74 -6.50 6.25
CA ASP A 183 -11.07 -5.39 5.39
C ASP A 183 -12.19 -4.51 5.99
N ARG A 184 -12.60 -3.46 5.28
CA ARG A 184 -13.64 -2.52 5.75
C ARG A 184 -15.05 -3.15 5.85
N ASN A 185 -15.26 -4.28 5.19
CA ASN A 185 -16.52 -5.03 5.20
C ASN A 185 -16.45 -6.24 6.13
N GLU A 186 -15.44 -6.30 7.02
CA GLU A 186 -15.20 -7.39 7.95
C GLU A 186 -14.84 -8.72 7.25
N ALA A 187 -14.45 -8.72 5.98
CA ALA A 187 -13.94 -9.90 5.30
C ALA A 187 -12.46 -10.14 5.63
N TRP A 188 -12.05 -11.42 5.64
CA TRP A 188 -10.65 -11.78 5.86
C TRP A 188 -9.83 -11.64 4.58
N ILE A 189 -8.73 -10.89 4.70
CA ILE A 189 -7.62 -10.87 3.75
C ILE A 189 -6.46 -11.63 4.38
N ARG A 190 -5.95 -12.65 3.70
CA ARG A 190 -4.75 -13.38 4.07
C ARG A 190 -3.54 -12.72 3.44
N VAL A 191 -2.54 -12.39 4.26
CA VAL A 191 -1.25 -11.84 3.81
C VAL A 191 -0.15 -12.86 4.07
N TRP A 192 0.39 -13.44 3.01
CA TRP A 192 1.51 -14.37 3.09
C TRP A 192 2.83 -13.62 3.06
N VAL A 193 3.57 -13.70 4.15
CA VAL A 193 4.85 -13.02 4.33
C VAL A 193 5.96 -14.07 4.35
N LYS A 194 6.88 -13.99 3.38
CA LYS A 194 8.05 -14.86 3.22
C LYS A 194 9.32 -14.12 3.60
N LYS A 195 10.44 -14.85 3.69
CA LYS A 195 11.78 -14.28 3.90
C LYS A 195 12.00 -13.04 3.02
N GLY A 196 12.44 -11.94 3.63
CA GLY A 196 12.66 -10.65 2.97
C GLY A 196 11.45 -9.71 3.04
N GLY A 197 10.26 -10.21 3.38
CA GLY A 197 9.07 -9.39 3.59
C GLY A 197 9.04 -8.76 4.99
N MET A 198 8.88 -7.44 5.05
CA MET A 198 8.57 -6.70 6.26
C MET A 198 7.16 -6.14 6.16
N ILE A 199 6.37 -6.30 7.24
CA ILE A 199 5.01 -5.80 7.34
C ILE A 199 4.83 -5.04 8.67
N VAL A 200 4.06 -3.95 8.61
CA VAL A 200 3.65 -3.14 9.77
C VAL A 200 2.13 -3.10 9.79
N PHE A 201 1.54 -3.63 10.86
CA PHE A 201 0.13 -3.50 11.14
C PHE A 201 -0.11 -2.27 12.04
N PRO A 202 -1.03 -1.37 11.68
CA PRO A 202 -1.32 -0.19 12.49
C PRO A 202 -2.00 -0.60 13.79
N ALA A 203 -1.78 0.17 14.86
CA ALA A 203 -2.49 0.00 16.12
C ALA A 203 -4.01 -0.03 15.87
N GLY A 204 -4.73 -0.92 16.56
CA GLY A 204 -6.19 -1.03 16.46
C GLY A 204 -6.75 -1.83 15.28
N ILE A 205 -5.93 -2.36 14.37
CA ILE A 205 -6.41 -3.32 13.35
C ILE A 205 -6.68 -4.69 13.97
N TYR A 206 -7.81 -5.31 13.62
CA TYR A 206 -8.04 -6.72 13.95
C TYR A 206 -7.24 -7.60 12.99
N HIS A 207 -6.44 -8.48 13.57
CA HIS A 207 -5.59 -9.40 12.85
C HIS A 207 -5.38 -10.70 13.62
N ARG A 208 -4.76 -11.66 12.96
CA ARG A 208 -4.29 -12.92 13.54
C ARG A 208 -3.11 -13.47 12.74
N PHE A 209 -2.34 -14.36 13.36
CA PHE A 209 -1.18 -14.98 12.74
C PHE A 209 -1.26 -16.51 12.80
N THR A 210 -0.84 -17.17 11.72
CA THR A 210 -0.53 -18.61 11.69
C THR A 210 0.70 -18.86 10.84
N VAL A 211 1.47 -19.89 11.19
CA VAL A 211 2.44 -20.46 10.24
C VAL A 211 1.69 -21.05 9.04
N ASP A 212 2.38 -21.17 7.91
CA ASP A 212 1.88 -21.93 6.77
C ASP A 212 2.23 -23.43 6.91
N SER A 213 2.03 -24.20 5.84
CA SER A 213 2.26 -25.64 5.81
C SER A 213 3.71 -26.05 6.13
N ASP A 214 4.68 -25.14 5.96
CA ASP A 214 6.09 -25.41 6.25
C ASP A 214 6.39 -25.32 7.77
N ASN A 215 5.43 -24.83 8.57
CA ASN A 215 5.48 -24.80 10.04
C ASN A 215 6.72 -24.10 10.62
N TYR A 216 7.30 -23.15 9.89
CA TYR A 216 8.49 -22.43 10.33
C TYR A 216 8.47 -20.97 9.87
N ILE A 217 8.63 -20.07 10.84
CA ILE A 217 9.01 -18.68 10.58
C ILE A 217 10.02 -18.22 11.63
N LYS A 218 10.98 -17.40 11.20
CA LYS A 218 11.81 -16.55 12.06
C LYS A 218 11.54 -15.10 11.69
N ALA A 219 10.94 -14.38 12.63
CA ALA A 219 10.63 -12.97 12.46
C ALA A 219 11.47 -12.11 13.40
N MET A 220 12.10 -11.06 12.87
CA MET A 220 12.53 -9.92 13.64
C MET A 220 11.29 -9.12 14.03
N ARG A 221 11.13 -8.82 15.31
CA ARG A 221 10.05 -7.99 15.83
C ARG A 221 10.62 -6.63 16.19
N LEU A 222 9.96 -5.55 15.78
CA LEU A 222 10.42 -4.18 16.03
C LEU A 222 9.36 -3.41 16.81
N PHE A 223 9.79 -2.49 17.68
CA PHE A 223 8.90 -1.66 18.51
C PHE A 223 9.41 -0.23 18.62
N ALA A 224 8.48 0.72 18.63
CA ALA A 224 8.73 2.09 19.06
C ALA A 224 8.80 2.14 20.60
N GLY A 225 10.02 2.14 21.16
CA GLY A 225 10.23 2.12 22.60
C GLY A 225 10.17 0.72 23.20
N GLY A 226 9.78 0.61 24.47
CA GLY A 226 9.67 -0.67 25.17
C GLY A 226 8.49 -1.49 24.65
N PRO A 227 8.65 -2.81 24.41
CA PRO A 227 7.60 -3.60 23.77
C PRO A 227 6.42 -3.88 24.72
N VAL A 228 5.20 -3.70 24.21
CA VAL A 228 3.96 -4.14 24.85
C VAL A 228 3.30 -5.16 23.92
N TRP A 229 3.31 -6.42 24.35
CA TRP A 229 2.84 -7.55 23.53
C TRP A 229 1.37 -7.91 23.75
N THR A 230 0.67 -7.19 24.62
CA THR A 230 -0.66 -7.59 25.10
C THR A 230 -1.65 -7.64 23.94
N PRO A 231 -2.19 -8.82 23.58
CA PRO A 231 -3.26 -8.92 22.62
C PRO A 231 -4.61 -8.63 23.30
N TYR A 232 -5.50 -7.95 22.60
CA TYR A 232 -6.89 -7.78 22.99
C TYR A 232 -7.79 -8.55 22.03
N ASN A 233 -8.15 -9.77 22.42
CA ASN A 233 -8.98 -10.65 21.59
C ASN A 233 -10.34 -10.03 21.33
N ARG A 234 -10.82 -10.03 20.10
CA ARG A 234 -12.09 -9.41 19.73
C ARG A 234 -13.25 -9.96 20.59
N PRO A 235 -14.19 -9.12 21.09
CA PRO A 235 -14.39 -7.68 20.83
C PRO A 235 -13.69 -6.74 21.81
N HIS A 236 -13.01 -5.70 21.29
CA HIS A 236 -12.42 -4.60 22.08
C HIS A 236 -12.58 -3.22 21.40
N ASP A 237 -13.74 -2.96 20.78
CA ASP A 237 -14.00 -1.74 20.01
C ASP A 237 -14.03 -0.44 20.83
N HIS A 238 -14.03 -0.55 22.15
CA HIS A 238 -14.01 0.61 23.05
C HIS A 238 -12.61 1.23 23.20
N LEU A 239 -11.54 0.50 22.86
CA LEU A 239 -10.16 0.95 23.01
C LEU A 239 -9.86 2.18 22.14
N PRO A 240 -9.10 3.17 22.64
CA PRO A 240 -8.75 4.37 21.86
C PRO A 240 -8.06 4.06 20.53
N ALA A 241 -7.08 3.15 20.52
CA ALA A 241 -6.37 2.75 19.32
C ALA A 241 -7.31 2.19 18.23
N ARG A 242 -8.33 1.41 18.63
CA ARG A 242 -9.33 0.89 17.69
C ARG A 242 -10.21 1.99 17.09
N LYS A 243 -10.63 2.96 17.91
CA LYS A 243 -11.42 4.10 17.43
C LYS A 243 -10.62 4.95 16.45
N GLU A 244 -9.36 5.24 16.78
CA GLU A 244 -8.44 5.98 15.91
C GLU A 244 -8.18 5.25 14.59
N TYR A 245 -7.97 3.93 14.62
CA TYR A 245 -7.86 3.11 13.42
C TYR A 245 -9.10 3.22 12.53
N VAL A 246 -10.29 3.08 13.12
CA VAL A 246 -11.56 3.17 12.40
C VAL A 246 -11.73 4.56 11.77
N ASP A 247 -11.43 5.63 12.49
CA ASP A 247 -11.54 6.99 11.97
C ASP A 247 -10.55 7.24 10.83
N ASN A 248 -9.31 6.78 10.95
CA ASN A 248 -8.25 7.03 9.98
C ASN A 248 -8.32 6.17 8.71
N PHE A 249 -8.70 4.89 8.83
CA PHE A 249 -8.58 3.92 7.73
C PHE A 249 -9.90 3.30 7.26
N VAL A 250 -10.94 3.31 8.09
CA VAL A 250 -12.25 2.74 7.75
C VAL A 250 -13.20 3.85 7.29
N ASN A 251 -13.34 4.92 8.06
CA ASN A 251 -14.28 6.01 7.79
C ASN A 251 -13.74 7.04 6.79
N LYS A 252 -12.45 7.40 6.88
CA LYS A 252 -11.85 8.48 6.06
C LYS A 252 -11.95 8.25 4.56
N ALA A 253 -11.84 7.00 4.10
CA ALA A 253 -11.93 6.67 2.69
C ALA A 253 -13.37 6.78 2.14
N PHE A 254 -14.38 6.67 3.00
CA PHE A 254 -15.79 6.83 2.61
C PHE A 254 -16.10 8.28 2.20
N ASN A 255 -15.40 9.25 2.80
CA ASN A 255 -15.56 10.68 2.54
C ASN A 255 -14.72 11.21 1.37
N ALA A 256 -13.77 10.42 0.85
CA ALA A 256 -13.01 10.77 -0.36
C ALA A 256 -13.70 10.30 -1.66
N SER A 257 -14.73 9.45 -1.52
CA SER A 257 -15.53 8.88 -2.62
C SER A 257 -16.97 9.40 -2.69
N ALA A 258 -17.35 10.39 -1.86
CA ALA A 258 -18.65 11.05 -1.82
C ALA A 258 -18.51 12.52 -2.19
#